data_AF-X0PBB7-F1
#
_entry.id   AF-X0PBB7-F1
#
_cell.length_a   1.000
_cell.length_b   1.000
_cell.length_c   1.000
_cell.angle_alpha   90.00
_cell.angle_beta   90.00
_cell.angle_gamma   90.00
#
_symmetry.space_group_name_H-M   'P 1'
#
loop_
_entity.id
_entity.type
_entity.pdbx_description
1 polymer ?
#
loop_
_entity_poly.entity_id
_entity_poly.type
_entity_poly.pdbx_seq_one_letter_code
_entity_poly.pdbx_strand_id
1 'polypeptide(L)'
;MTEEINTKPTAKATEEPIKEPKLVRTEKNGMIVGYVTLWDKKTKQNIKYPFNFPGVENAVKFIDLTDVGRHAYWDAFINGNDDLGLNPLIGTPIVGGKPEKMSWKFWENHSGLMKVCAEADRFLMQELD
;
A
#
# COMPACT_ATOMS: atom_id res chain seq x y z
N MET A 1 49.56 -18.94 4.78
CA MET A 1 49.12 -17.53 4.80
C MET A 1 47.66 -17.53 4.43
N THR A 2 46.78 -17.37 5.41
CA THR A 2 45.34 -17.27 5.21
C THR A 2 45.00 -15.80 5.00
N GLU A 3 44.59 -15.45 3.79
CA GLU A 3 44.08 -14.12 3.46
C GLU A 3 42.71 -13.92 4.14
N GLU A 4 42.67 -13.03 5.12
CA GLU A 4 41.43 -12.51 5.67
C GLU A 4 40.80 -11.56 4.65
N ILE A 5 39.73 -12.03 4.00
CA ILE A 5 38.90 -11.21 3.12
C ILE A 5 38.13 -10.23 4.01
N ASN A 6 38.67 -9.02 4.10
CA ASN A 6 38.10 -7.90 4.83
C ASN A 6 36.92 -7.33 4.03
N THR A 7 35.75 -7.97 4.11
CA THR A 7 34.51 -7.47 3.52
C THR A 7 34.03 -6.26 4.33
N LYS A 8 34.41 -5.06 3.87
CA LYS A 8 33.78 -3.81 4.31
C LYS A 8 32.25 -3.93 4.19
N PRO A 9 31.47 -3.50 5.20
CA PRO A 9 30.03 -3.41 5.06
C PRO A 9 29.71 -2.34 4.01
N THR A 10 29.15 -2.77 2.88
CA THR A 10 28.62 -1.88 1.84
C THR A 10 27.63 -0.92 2.49
N ALA A 11 27.95 0.37 2.49
CA ALA A 11 27.04 1.40 2.97
C ALA A 11 25.70 1.25 2.22
N LYS A 12 24.61 1.06 2.97
CA LYS A 12 23.25 1.10 2.40
C LYS A 12 23.13 2.45 1.70
N ALA A 13 22.96 2.46 0.38
CA ALA A 13 22.58 3.66 -0.35
C ALA A 13 21.33 4.22 0.35
N THR A 14 21.48 5.38 0.98
CA THR A 14 20.37 6.08 1.62
C THR A 14 19.46 6.58 0.52
N GLU A 15 18.35 5.87 0.34
CA GLU A 15 17.29 6.26 -0.58
C GLU A 15 16.78 7.67 -0.21
N GLU A 16 16.63 8.56 -1.20
CA GLU A 16 16.14 9.90 -0.95
C GLU A 16 14.66 9.87 -0.53
N PRO A 17 14.26 10.58 0.54
CA PRO A 17 12.87 10.62 0.97
C PRO A 17 11.95 11.24 -0.09
N ILE A 18 10.88 10.53 -0.45
CA ILE A 18 9.79 11.12 -1.23
C ILE A 18 9.03 12.11 -0.37
N LYS A 19 9.07 13.40 -0.78
CA LYS A 19 8.45 14.51 -0.05
C LYS A 19 6.94 14.61 -0.27
N GLU A 20 6.49 14.34 -1.50
CA GLU A 20 5.10 14.42 -1.91
C GLU A 20 4.65 13.08 -2.49
N PRO A 21 3.90 12.27 -1.73
CA PRO A 21 3.29 11.06 -2.29
C PRO A 21 2.31 11.45 -3.40
N LYS A 22 2.43 10.79 -4.54
CA LYS A 22 1.54 10.98 -5.68
C LYS A 22 0.90 9.65 -6.03
N LEU A 23 -0.43 9.63 -6.04
CA LEU A 23 -1.19 8.54 -6.64
C LEU A 23 -0.96 8.54 -8.14
N VAL A 24 -0.43 7.43 -8.66
CA VAL A 24 -0.29 7.19 -10.09
C VAL A 24 -1.30 6.11 -10.49
N ARG A 25 -2.21 6.46 -11.39
CA ARG A 25 -3.22 5.57 -11.97
C ARG A 25 -2.78 5.07 -13.34
N THR A 26 -3.06 3.83 -13.66
CA THR A 26 -2.81 3.22 -14.99
C THR A 26 -3.81 2.11 -15.25
N GLU A 27 -4.23 1.95 -16.50
CA GLU A 27 -4.97 0.77 -16.93
C GLU A 27 -4.00 -0.32 -17.39
N LYS A 28 -4.16 -1.55 -16.89
CA LYS A 28 -3.32 -2.69 -17.24
C LYS A 28 -4.19 -3.93 -17.41
N ASN A 29 -4.17 -4.52 -18.60
CA ASN A 29 -4.96 -5.72 -18.94
C ASN A 29 -6.47 -5.54 -18.66
N GLY A 30 -7.03 -4.36 -18.95
CA GLY A 30 -8.43 -4.03 -18.68
C GLY A 30 -8.77 -3.84 -17.21
N MET A 31 -7.78 -3.82 -16.32
CA MET A 31 -7.93 -3.50 -14.90
C MET A 31 -7.34 -2.15 -14.58
N ILE A 32 -8.02 -1.38 -13.74
CA ILE A 32 -7.53 -0.09 -13.25
C ILE A 32 -6.63 -0.38 -12.04
N VAL A 33 -5.37 0.04 -12.13
CA VAL A 33 -4.39 -0.12 -11.06
C VAL A 33 -3.82 1.22 -10.67
N GLY A 34 -3.53 1.36 -9.38
CA GLY A 34 -2.90 2.53 -8.79
C GLY A 34 -1.59 2.16 -8.11
N TYR A 35 -0.75 3.14 -7.84
CA TYR A 35 0.23 3.03 -6.77
C TYR A 35 0.51 4.38 -6.14
N VAL A 36 0.83 4.35 -4.85
CA VAL A 36 1.40 5.49 -4.14
C VAL A 36 2.72 5.07 -3.53
N THR A 37 3.72 5.95 -3.59
CA THR A 37 4.99 5.75 -2.88
C THR A 37 5.09 6.77 -1.76
N LEU A 38 5.34 6.30 -0.55
CA LEU A 38 5.45 7.12 0.66
C LEU A 38 6.82 6.92 1.31
N TRP A 39 7.39 8.00 1.82
CA TRP A 39 8.50 7.91 2.76
C TRP A 39 7.99 7.45 4.13
N ASP A 40 8.44 6.27 4.55
CA ASP A 40 8.20 5.76 5.89
C ASP A 40 9.19 6.40 6.88
N LYS A 41 8.64 7.17 7.83
CA LYS A 41 9.42 7.87 8.85
C LYS A 41 10.00 6.95 9.92
N LYS A 42 9.39 5.78 10.19
CA LYS A 42 9.85 4.80 11.18
C LYS A 42 10.99 3.97 10.62
N THR A 43 10.82 3.41 9.42
CA THR A 43 11.84 2.54 8.79
C THR A 43 12.86 3.30 7.96
N LYS A 44 12.63 4.60 7.69
CA LYS A 44 13.49 5.47 6.87
C LYS A 44 13.71 4.91 5.47
N GLN A 45 12.62 4.50 4.81
CA GLN A 45 12.64 3.91 3.46
C GLN A 45 11.43 4.40 2.67
N ASN A 46 11.53 4.46 1.34
CA ASN A 46 10.33 4.62 0.53
C ASN A 46 9.62 3.26 0.42
N ILE A 47 8.30 3.28 0.54
CA ILE A 47 7.45 2.10 0.40
C ILE A 47 6.44 2.39 -0.70
N LYS A 48 6.37 1.47 -1.67
CA LYS A 48 5.38 1.52 -2.75
C LYS A 48 4.20 0.65 -2.39
N TYR A 49 3.00 1.24 -2.39
CA TYR A 49 1.73 0.59 -2.14
C TYR A 49 0.94 0.51 -3.44
N PRO A 50 0.81 -0.68 -4.05
CA PRO A 50 -0.05 -0.86 -5.22
C PRO A 50 -1.52 -0.88 -4.79
N PHE A 51 -2.41 -0.34 -5.62
CA PHE A 51 -3.86 -0.39 -5.47
C PHE A 51 -4.46 -1.14 -6.67
N ASN A 52 -5.44 -2.01 -6.43
CA ASN A 52 -6.12 -2.76 -7.48
C ASN A 52 -7.61 -2.43 -7.45
N PHE A 53 -8.11 -1.75 -8.46
CA PHE A 53 -9.53 -1.39 -8.49
C PHE A 53 -10.38 -2.67 -8.56
N PRO A 54 -11.35 -2.86 -7.65
CA PRO A 54 -12.08 -4.11 -7.53
C PRO A 54 -13.23 -4.24 -8.54
N GLY A 55 -13.41 -3.25 -9.42
CA GLY A 55 -14.57 -3.10 -10.30
C GLY A 55 -15.72 -2.38 -9.60
N VAL A 56 -16.60 -1.75 -10.39
CA VAL A 56 -17.69 -0.89 -9.89
C VAL A 56 -18.60 -1.62 -8.90
N GLU A 57 -19.01 -2.86 -9.21
CA GLU A 57 -19.91 -3.64 -8.35
C GLU A 57 -19.34 -3.90 -6.95
N ASN A 58 -18.04 -4.16 -6.85
CA ASN A 58 -17.39 -4.39 -5.56
C ASN A 58 -16.98 -3.09 -4.87
N ALA A 59 -16.67 -2.04 -5.65
CA ALA A 59 -16.35 -0.72 -5.11
C ALA A 59 -17.53 -0.10 -4.35
N VAL A 60 -18.77 -0.32 -4.80
CA VAL A 60 -19.98 0.10 -4.05
C VAL A 60 -20.07 -0.61 -2.69
N LYS A 61 -19.80 -1.92 -2.63
CA LYS A 61 -19.82 -2.68 -1.36
C LYS A 61 -18.77 -2.19 -0.36
N PHE A 62 -17.64 -1.66 -0.85
CA PHE A 62 -16.68 -0.97 0.02
C PHE A 62 -17.31 0.28 0.63
N ILE A 63 -18.04 1.08 -0.14
CA ILE A 63 -18.71 2.28 0.36
C ILE A 63 -19.76 1.91 1.43
N ASP A 64 -20.50 0.81 1.28
CA ASP A 64 -21.46 0.37 2.29
C ASP A 64 -20.82 0.12 3.66
N LEU A 65 -19.53 -0.25 3.71
CA LEU A 65 -18.79 -0.40 4.97
C LEU A 65 -18.53 0.93 5.69
N THR A 66 -18.65 2.07 5.02
CA THR A 66 -18.51 3.39 5.65
C THR A 66 -19.62 3.64 6.67
N ASP A 67 -20.82 3.11 6.44
CA ASP A 67 -21.97 3.17 7.36
C ASP A 67 -21.78 2.28 8.60
N VAL A 68 -21.04 1.17 8.46
CA VAL A 68 -20.64 0.31 9.59
C VAL A 68 -19.57 1.00 10.44
N GLY A 69 -18.65 1.70 9.78
CA GLY A 69 -17.68 2.58 10.42
C GLY A 69 -16.30 2.56 9.75
N ARG A 70 -15.53 3.62 9.97
CA ARG A 70 -14.21 3.82 9.34
C ARG A 70 -13.23 2.66 9.55
N HIS A 71 -13.30 2.00 10.71
CA HIS A 71 -12.43 0.86 10.98
C HIS A 71 -12.73 -0.33 10.07
N ALA A 72 -14.01 -0.70 9.90
CA ALA A 72 -14.41 -1.77 9.00
C ALA A 72 -14.06 -1.45 7.54
N TYR A 73 -14.27 -0.18 7.15
CA TYR A 73 -13.90 0.31 5.84
C TYR A 73 -12.40 0.18 5.53
N TRP A 74 -11.54 0.68 6.43
CA TRP A 74 -10.08 0.59 6.23
C TRP A 74 -9.53 -0.82 6.42
N ASP A 75 -10.13 -1.61 7.31
CA ASP A 75 -9.77 -3.02 7.45
C ASP A 75 -10.00 -3.77 6.14
N ALA A 76 -11.13 -3.51 5.47
CA ALA A 76 -11.42 -4.09 4.16
C ALA A 76 -10.41 -3.64 3.09
N PHE A 77 -9.91 -2.41 3.13
CA PHE A 77 -8.85 -1.97 2.20
C PHE A 77 -7.56 -2.78 2.35
N ILE A 78 -7.20 -3.14 3.58
CA ILE A 78 -5.92 -3.78 3.92
C ILE A 78 -6.02 -5.30 3.79
N ASN A 79 -7.13 -5.87 4.27
CA ASN A 79 -7.31 -7.30 4.46
C ASN A 79 -8.41 -7.90 3.58
N GLY A 80 -9.21 -7.07 2.91
CA GLY A 80 -10.44 -7.54 2.25
C GLY A 80 -11.58 -7.78 3.24
N ASN A 81 -12.69 -8.28 2.74
CA ASN A 81 -13.84 -8.69 3.53
C ASN A 81 -14.50 -9.90 2.87
N ASP A 82 -14.22 -11.09 3.40
CA ASP A 82 -14.69 -12.36 2.82
C ASP A 82 -16.22 -12.47 2.83
N ASP A 83 -16.89 -11.94 3.85
CA ASP A 83 -18.36 -11.96 3.98
C ASP A 83 -19.04 -11.20 2.83
N LEU A 84 -18.37 -10.16 2.31
CA LEU A 84 -18.83 -9.37 1.17
C LEU A 84 -18.18 -9.79 -0.17
N GLY A 85 -17.30 -10.78 -0.15
CA GLY A 85 -16.52 -11.23 -1.31
C GLY A 85 -15.53 -10.18 -1.81
N LEU A 86 -15.02 -9.32 -0.93
CA LEU A 86 -14.11 -8.22 -1.26
C LEU A 86 -12.65 -8.64 -1.07
N ASN A 87 -11.87 -8.55 -2.15
CA ASN A 87 -10.42 -8.64 -2.06
C ASN A 87 -9.83 -7.32 -1.54
N PRO A 88 -8.64 -7.33 -0.90
CA PRO A 88 -7.97 -6.11 -0.48
C PRO A 88 -7.79 -5.12 -1.63
N LEU A 89 -8.20 -3.87 -1.40
CA LEU A 89 -7.97 -2.78 -2.34
C LEU A 89 -6.48 -2.43 -2.45
N ILE A 90 -5.79 -2.43 -1.30
CA ILE A 90 -4.36 -2.19 -1.20
C ILE A 90 -3.65 -3.53 -1.36
N GLY A 91 -2.83 -3.64 -2.40
CA GLY A 91 -2.02 -4.82 -2.67
C GLY A 91 -0.75 -4.87 -1.81
N THR A 92 0.04 -5.92 -2.03
CA THR A 92 1.28 -6.18 -1.28
C THR A 92 2.29 -5.01 -1.44
N PRO A 93 2.67 -4.33 -0.34
CA PRO A 93 3.65 -3.25 -0.38
C PRO A 93 5.02 -3.76 -0.81
N ILE A 94 5.79 -2.88 -1.44
CA ILE A 94 7.17 -3.14 -1.85
C ILE A 94 8.08 -2.24 -1.01
N VAL A 95 8.89 -2.88 -0.15
CA VAL A 95 9.82 -2.25 0.79
C VAL A 95 11.24 -2.62 0.38
N GLY A 96 12.08 -1.62 0.05
CA GLY A 96 13.45 -1.88 -0.41
C GLY A 96 13.54 -2.83 -1.62
N GLY A 97 12.54 -2.76 -2.51
CA GLY A 97 12.43 -3.62 -3.70
C GLY A 97 11.88 -5.03 -3.46
N LYS A 98 11.47 -5.37 -2.22
CA LYS A 98 10.92 -6.68 -1.88
C LYS A 98 9.44 -6.58 -1.50
N PRO A 99 8.60 -7.51 -1.98
CA PRO A 99 7.22 -7.61 -1.49
C PRO A 99 7.19 -7.96 0.00
N GLU A 100 6.37 -7.26 0.78
CA GLU A 100 6.20 -7.49 2.20
C GLU A 100 4.74 -7.72 2.55
N LYS A 101 4.45 -8.69 3.43
CA LYS A 101 3.06 -9.02 3.79
C LYS A 101 2.45 -7.87 4.59
N MET A 102 1.42 -7.25 4.02
CA MET A 102 0.64 -6.24 4.71
C MET A 102 -0.31 -6.88 5.73
N SER A 103 -0.28 -6.37 6.95
CA SER A 103 -1.17 -6.74 8.05
C SER A 103 -1.18 -5.60 9.08
N TRP A 104 -2.04 -5.65 10.09
CA TRP A 104 -1.99 -4.68 11.19
C TRP A 104 -0.61 -4.61 11.87
N LYS A 105 0.07 -5.76 12.02
CA LYS A 105 1.44 -5.83 12.57
C LYS A 105 2.50 -5.14 11.69
N PHE A 106 2.29 -5.11 10.37
CA PHE A 106 3.12 -4.29 9.48
C PHE A 106 2.93 -2.81 9.87
N TRP A 107 1.69 -2.35 9.97
CA TRP A 107 1.39 -0.96 10.30
C TRP A 107 1.83 -0.51 11.70
N GLU A 108 2.00 -1.42 12.65
CA GLU A 108 2.62 -1.13 13.95
C GLU A 108 4.07 -0.62 13.79
N ASN A 109 4.83 -1.16 12.83
CA ASN A 109 6.23 -0.81 12.58
C ASN A 109 6.42 0.21 11.45
N HIS A 110 5.36 0.45 10.68
CA HIS A 110 5.35 1.37 9.57
C HIS A 110 4.60 2.67 9.89
N SER A 111 4.82 3.70 9.10
CA SER A 111 4.14 4.98 9.18
C SER A 111 3.49 5.29 7.85
N GLY A 112 2.31 5.90 7.91
CA GLY A 112 1.58 6.28 6.70
C GLY A 112 0.32 5.48 6.42
N LEU A 113 -0.10 4.56 7.30
CA LEU A 113 -1.40 3.86 7.22
C LEU A 113 -2.52 4.82 6.80
N MET A 114 -2.73 5.88 7.58
CA MET A 114 -3.78 6.89 7.32
C MET A 114 -3.67 7.53 5.94
N LYS A 115 -2.44 7.78 5.46
CA LYS A 115 -2.21 8.36 4.13
C LYS A 115 -2.50 7.34 3.03
N VAL A 116 -2.07 6.09 3.19
CA VAL A 116 -2.34 5.03 2.22
C VAL A 116 -3.84 4.77 2.12
N CYS A 117 -4.56 4.67 3.25
CA CYS A 117 -6.01 4.50 3.25
C CYS A 117 -6.73 5.71 2.61
N ALA A 118 -6.27 6.94 2.84
CA ALA A 118 -6.85 8.12 2.20
C ALA A 118 -6.61 8.16 0.68
N GLU A 119 -5.42 7.76 0.22
CA GLU A 119 -5.14 7.68 -1.23
C GLU A 119 -5.88 6.49 -1.88
N ALA A 120 -6.09 5.40 -1.14
CA ALA A 120 -6.90 4.26 -1.59
C ALA A 120 -8.39 4.64 -1.70
N ASP A 121 -8.93 5.37 -0.72
CA ASP A 121 -10.28 5.96 -0.77
C ASP A 121 -10.44 6.88 -1.98
N ARG A 122 -9.51 7.82 -2.18
CA ARG A 122 -9.50 8.69 -3.36
C ARG A 122 -9.44 7.89 -4.67
N PHE A 123 -8.58 6.87 -4.73
CA PHE A 123 -8.47 5.99 -5.90
C PHE A 123 -9.79 5.26 -6.17
N LEU A 124 -10.47 4.77 -5.13
CA LEU A 124 -11.74 4.07 -5.27
C LEU A 124 -12.86 5.00 -5.76
N MET A 125 -12.99 6.18 -5.16
CA MET A 125 -14.03 7.16 -5.49
C MET A 125 -13.87 7.74 -6.89
N GLN A 126 -12.63 7.94 -7.36
CA GLN A 126 -12.35 8.44 -8.71
C GLN A 126 -12.85 7.53 -9.84
N GLU A 127 -13.07 6.25 -9.57
CA GLU A 127 -13.61 5.31 -10.55
C GLU A 127 -15.13 5.12 -10.42
N LEU A 128 -15.76 5.74 -9.42
CA LEU A 128 -17.20 5.68 -9.16
C LEU A 128 -17.95 6.96 -9.55
N ASP A 129 -17.23 8.09 -9.67
CA ASP A 129 -17.70 9.35 -10.26
C ASP A 129 -17.71 9.30 -11.80
#